data_AF-A0A946HMV0-F1
#
_entry.id   AF-A0A946HMV0-F1
#
_cell.length_a   1.000
_cell.length_b   1.000
_cell.length_c   1.000
_cell.angle_alpha   90.00
_cell.angle_beta   90.00
_cell.angle_gamma   90.00
#
_symmetry.space_group_name_H-M   'P 1'
#
loop_
_entity.id
_entity.type
_entity.pdbx_description
1 polymer ?
#
loop_
_entity_poly.entity_id
_entity_poly.type
_entity_poly.pdbx_seq_one_letter_code
_entity_poly.pdbx_strand_id
1 'polypeptide(L)'
;MNLKFRLINLFMFLLLLGPGNGLFFAMSLAGTSSTASQVVLTVEHEDKQTHLTVLSKFTLADLMLLPATKFTTSTIWTAEDQTFTGVELSELIKHLEIKGNVLHAIALDEYYFDLPMTDAVPGGAIVAYLNNGKRMTVREKGPLWIVYPYDKNEKFQTEEIYARSVWSLWKIIAQ
;
A
#
# COMPACT_ATOMS: atom_id res chain seq x y z
N MET A 1 -13.53 -27.23 25.49
CA MET A 1 -13.01 -25.85 25.52
C MET A 1 -13.76 -25.06 24.47
N ASN A 2 -14.46 -24.02 24.90
CA ASN A 2 -15.71 -23.56 24.31
C ASN A 2 -15.53 -22.71 23.05
N LEU A 3 -16.15 -23.12 21.95
CA LEU A 3 -16.43 -22.28 20.79
C LEU A 3 -17.74 -21.54 21.09
N LYS A 4 -17.66 -20.22 21.29
CA LYS A 4 -18.75 -19.39 21.78
C LYS A 4 -19.21 -18.41 20.69
N PHE A 5 -20.52 -18.50 20.44
CA PHE A 5 -21.44 -17.48 19.91
C PHE A 5 -21.48 -17.20 18.39
N ARG A 6 -22.39 -17.90 17.71
CA ARG A 6 -23.23 -17.32 16.65
C ARG A 6 -24.58 -16.98 17.29
N LEU A 7 -24.88 -15.68 17.47
CA LEU A 7 -26.22 -15.26 17.89
C LEU A 7 -27.17 -15.32 16.69
N ILE A 8 -28.23 -16.08 16.90
CA ILE A 8 -29.41 -16.22 16.06
C ILE A 8 -30.35 -15.06 16.43
N ASN A 9 -30.65 -14.17 15.48
CA ASN A 9 -31.85 -13.33 15.57
C ASN A 9 -32.91 -13.89 14.63
N LEU A 10 -33.64 -14.87 15.16
CA LEU A 10 -34.87 -15.40 14.57
C LEU A 10 -36.02 -14.49 15.02
N PHE A 11 -36.31 -13.44 14.27
CA PHE A 11 -37.54 -12.65 14.45
C PHE A 11 -38.65 -13.27 13.60
N MET A 12 -39.42 -14.18 14.20
CA MET A 12 -40.67 -14.67 13.65
C MET A 12 -41.79 -13.72 14.07
N PHE A 13 -42.12 -12.75 13.22
CA PHE A 13 -43.27 -11.85 13.43
C PHE A 13 -44.56 -12.58 13.03
N LEU A 14 -45.34 -13.02 14.02
CA LEU A 14 -46.71 -13.46 13.81
C LEU A 14 -47.61 -12.22 13.75
N LEU A 15 -48.03 -11.84 12.54
CA LEU A 15 -48.96 -10.74 12.29
C LEU A 15 -50.40 -11.19 12.58
N LEU A 16 -50.95 -10.78 13.73
CA LEU A 16 -52.40 -10.85 14.01
C LEU A 16 -53.07 -9.64 13.32
N LEU A 17 -53.88 -9.92 12.29
CA LEU A 17 -54.67 -8.92 11.58
C LEU A 17 -55.86 -8.47 12.42
N GLY A 18 -55.79 -7.26 12.98
CA GLY A 18 -56.97 -6.49 13.35
C GLY A 18 -57.49 -5.69 12.13
N PRO A 19 -58.80 -5.56 11.91
CA PRO A 19 -59.33 -4.78 10.81
C PRO A 19 -59.26 -3.29 11.19
N GLY A 20 -58.23 -2.59 10.72
CA GLY A 20 -58.17 -1.13 10.87
C GLY A 20 -56.77 -0.54 10.69
N ASN A 21 -56.67 0.38 9.72
CA ASN A 21 -55.68 1.45 9.58
C ASN A 21 -54.23 1.11 9.21
N GLY A 22 -53.83 1.65 8.05
CA GLY A 22 -52.47 2.13 7.78
C GLY A 22 -51.62 1.18 6.96
N LEU A 23 -51.45 1.49 5.66
CA LEU A 23 -50.32 0.98 4.89
C LEU A 23 -49.01 1.44 5.56
N PHE A 24 -48.36 0.57 6.32
CA PHE A 24 -46.98 0.77 6.72
C PHE A 24 -46.08 -0.01 5.75
N PHE A 25 -45.63 0.70 4.72
CA PHE A 25 -44.53 0.25 3.87
C PHE A 25 -43.24 0.31 4.71
N ALA A 26 -42.78 -0.84 5.22
CA ALA A 26 -41.47 -0.92 5.86
C ALA A 26 -40.40 -0.88 4.77
N MET A 27 -39.96 0.33 4.40
CA MET A 27 -38.83 0.55 3.51
C MET A 27 -37.55 0.21 4.26
N SER A 28 -37.04 -1.01 4.05
CA SER A 28 -35.74 -1.43 4.58
C SER A 28 -34.65 -0.63 3.88
N LEU A 29 -34.09 0.36 4.57
CA LEU A 29 -32.84 1.01 4.16
C LEU A 29 -31.72 -0.02 4.33
N ALA A 30 -31.41 -0.73 3.24
CA ALA A 30 -30.16 -1.48 3.14
C ALA A 30 -29.00 -0.49 3.23
N GLY A 31 -28.42 -0.35 4.43
CA GLY A 31 -27.21 0.42 4.63
C GLY A 31 -26.05 -0.25 3.90
N THR A 32 -25.67 0.27 2.73
CA THR A 32 -24.42 -0.11 2.07
C THR A 32 -23.26 0.38 2.92
N SER A 33 -22.60 -0.53 3.63
CA SER A 33 -21.32 -0.24 4.28
C SER A 33 -20.27 -0.01 3.19
N SER A 34 -20.00 1.24 2.85
CA SER A 34 -18.83 1.59 2.03
C SER A 34 -17.58 1.24 2.83
N THR A 35 -16.97 0.08 2.56
CA THR A 35 -15.65 -0.26 3.12
C THR A 35 -14.64 0.66 2.45
N ALA A 36 -14.30 1.78 3.10
CA ALA A 36 -13.20 2.61 2.64
C ALA A 36 -11.93 1.73 2.61
N SER A 37 -11.30 1.63 1.44
CA SER A 37 -10.09 0.84 1.25
C SER A 37 -8.96 1.43 2.12
N GLN A 38 -8.19 0.57 2.79
CA GLN A 38 -7.13 0.98 3.70
C GLN A 38 -5.98 1.66 2.94
N VAL A 39 -5.51 2.79 3.46
CA VAL A 39 -4.29 3.46 2.98
C VAL A 39 -3.07 2.61 3.32
N VAL A 40 -2.22 2.36 2.33
CA VAL A 40 -0.99 1.54 2.47
C VAL A 40 0.28 2.37 2.29
N LEU A 41 0.20 3.53 1.64
CA LEU A 41 1.31 4.48 1.50
C LEU A 41 0.83 5.90 1.76
N THR A 42 1.58 6.65 2.55
CA THR A 42 1.46 8.11 2.63
C THR A 42 2.75 8.73 2.12
N VAL A 43 2.64 9.64 1.14
CA VAL A 43 3.76 10.43 0.66
C VAL A 43 3.56 11.86 1.13
N GLU A 44 4.47 12.32 1.98
CA GLU A 44 4.56 13.70 2.42
C GLU A 44 5.53 14.45 1.50
N HIS A 45 5.06 15.54 0.89
CA HIS A 45 5.87 16.34 -0.02
C HIS A 45 5.39 17.79 -0.04
N GLU A 46 6.22 18.69 -0.55
CA GLU A 46 5.80 20.07 -0.82
C GLU A 46 4.98 20.14 -2.12
N ASP A 47 3.90 20.91 -2.11
CA ASP A 47 3.16 21.26 -3.32
C ASP A 47 3.90 22.32 -4.14
N LYS A 48 4.03 22.07 -5.45
CA LYS A 48 4.83 22.89 -6.35
C LYS A 48 4.33 24.32 -6.53
N GLN A 49 3.04 24.59 -6.33
CA GLN A 49 2.44 25.90 -6.55
C GLN A 49 2.32 26.69 -5.26
N THR A 50 1.92 26.03 -4.17
CA THR A 50 1.60 26.66 -2.89
C THR A 50 2.74 26.62 -1.89
N HIS A 51 3.75 25.76 -2.10
CA HIS A 51 4.85 25.51 -1.16
C HIS A 51 4.38 25.01 0.21
N LEU A 52 3.17 24.44 0.28
CA LEU A 52 2.63 23.86 1.50
C LEU A 52 2.90 22.35 1.53
N THR A 53 3.06 21.80 2.74
CA THR A 53 3.16 20.36 2.94
C THR A 53 1.82 19.68 2.59
N VAL A 54 1.89 18.68 1.71
CA VAL A 54 0.78 17.85 1.26
C VAL A 54 1.02 16.40 1.67
N LEU A 55 -0.06 15.71 2.07
CA LEU A 55 -0.07 14.29 2.37
C LEU A 55 -0.87 13.54 1.31
N SER A 56 -0.17 12.99 0.32
CA SER A 56 -0.74 12.15 -0.72
C SER A 56 -0.90 10.71 -0.20
N LYS A 57 -2.14 10.27 -0.04
CA LYS A 57 -2.47 8.95 0.53
C LYS A 57 -2.91 7.99 -0.56
N PHE A 58 -2.29 6.82 -0.62
CA PHE A 58 -2.59 5.77 -1.58
C PHE A 58 -3.12 4.52 -0.89
N THR A 59 -4.25 4.03 -1.37
CA THR A 59 -4.65 2.65 -1.17
C THR A 59 -3.88 1.75 -2.14
N LEU A 60 -3.94 0.43 -1.92
CA LEU A 60 -3.34 -0.52 -2.84
C LEU A 60 -3.94 -0.42 -4.25
N ALA A 61 -5.24 -0.14 -4.35
CA ALA A 61 -5.91 0.04 -5.64
C ALA A 61 -5.35 1.27 -6.39
N ASP A 62 -5.07 2.36 -5.68
CA ASP A 62 -4.51 3.58 -6.27
C ASP A 62 -3.10 3.33 -6.85
N LEU A 63 -2.25 2.60 -6.11
CA LEU A 63 -0.92 2.21 -6.59
C LEU A 63 -0.99 1.33 -7.84
N MET A 64 -1.97 0.44 -7.92
CA MET A 64 -2.17 -0.45 -9.07
C MET A 64 -2.71 0.27 -10.32
N LEU A 65 -3.19 1.51 -10.20
CA LEU A 65 -3.57 2.35 -11.35
C LEU A 65 -2.38 3.05 -12.00
N LEU A 66 -1.24 3.16 -11.28
CA LEU A 66 -0.01 3.71 -11.82
C LEU A 66 0.70 2.69 -12.74
N PRO A 67 1.59 3.14 -13.64
CA PRO A 67 2.36 2.24 -14.49
C PRO A 67 3.14 1.19 -13.68
N ALA A 68 2.77 -0.08 -13.85
CA ALA A 68 3.39 -1.17 -13.14
C ALA A 68 4.71 -1.61 -13.79
N THR A 69 5.72 -1.84 -12.95
CA THR A 69 6.99 -2.47 -13.32
C THR A 69 7.14 -3.81 -12.62
N LYS A 70 7.70 -4.78 -13.33
CA LYS A 70 7.91 -6.14 -12.86
C LYS A 70 9.31 -6.61 -13.23
N PHE A 71 10.02 -7.21 -12.26
CA PHE A 71 11.30 -7.88 -12.50
C PHE A 71 11.49 -9.05 -11.54
N THR A 72 12.40 -9.94 -11.91
CA THR A 72 12.85 -11.08 -11.08
C THR A 72 14.29 -10.82 -10.67
N THR A 73 14.60 -11.06 -9.39
CA THR A 73 15.96 -10.90 -8.85
C THR A 73 16.17 -11.81 -7.64
N SER A 74 17.40 -12.25 -7.41
CA SER A 74 17.86 -12.83 -6.18
C SER A 74 17.85 -11.79 -5.05
N THR A 75 17.74 -12.22 -3.79
CA THR A 75 17.85 -11.33 -2.64
C THR A 75 18.66 -11.99 -1.53
N ILE A 76 19.31 -11.19 -0.68
CA ILE A 76 20.06 -11.71 0.48
C ILE A 76 19.15 -12.23 1.61
N TRP A 77 17.83 -12.04 1.49
CA TRP A 77 16.84 -12.40 2.51
C TRP A 77 15.98 -13.61 2.13
N THR A 78 16.15 -14.16 0.92
CA THR A 78 15.37 -15.30 0.39
C THR A 78 16.29 -16.30 -0.29
N ALA A 79 15.94 -17.58 -0.26
CA ALA A 79 16.76 -18.63 -0.89
C ALA A 79 16.62 -18.66 -2.42
N GLU A 80 15.40 -18.42 -2.92
CA GLU A 80 15.08 -18.46 -4.35
C GLU A 80 14.91 -17.04 -4.91
N ASP A 81 15.02 -16.92 -6.23
CA ASP A 81 14.70 -15.69 -6.95
C ASP A 81 13.25 -15.25 -6.70
N GLN A 82 13.07 -13.95 -6.50
CA GLN A 82 11.80 -13.34 -6.19
C GLN A 82 11.35 -12.46 -7.35
N THR A 83 10.06 -12.53 -7.70
CA THR A 83 9.46 -11.69 -8.74
C THR A 83 8.62 -10.59 -8.10
N PHE A 84 9.11 -9.37 -8.16
CA PHE A 84 8.43 -8.22 -7.59
C PHE A 84 7.59 -7.50 -8.64
N THR A 85 6.47 -6.91 -8.22
CA THR A 85 5.66 -6.01 -9.04
C THR A 85 5.27 -4.79 -8.23
N GLY A 86 5.45 -3.61 -8.80
CA GLY A 86 5.35 -2.34 -8.10
C GLY A 86 5.30 -1.15 -9.05
N VAL A 87 5.29 0.05 -8.48
CA VAL A 87 5.47 1.31 -9.21
C VAL A 87 6.94 1.71 -9.11
N GLU A 88 7.57 2.15 -10.20
CA GLU A 88 8.94 2.70 -10.09
C GLU A 88 8.94 3.95 -9.21
N LEU A 89 9.98 4.10 -8.39
CA LEU A 89 10.11 5.27 -7.52
C LEU A 89 10.19 6.56 -8.35
N SER A 90 10.85 6.51 -9.51
CA SER A 90 10.88 7.61 -10.49
C SER A 90 9.49 8.00 -10.99
N GLU A 91 8.62 7.03 -11.25
CA GLU A 91 7.26 7.28 -11.73
C GLU A 91 6.37 7.83 -10.61
N LEU A 92 6.53 7.35 -9.37
CA LEU A 92 5.81 7.89 -8.21
C LEU A 92 6.16 9.38 -7.97
N ILE A 93 7.45 9.72 -7.99
CA ILE A 93 7.94 11.11 -7.84
C ILE A 93 7.37 11.99 -8.95
N LYS A 94 7.44 11.53 -10.20
CA LYS A 94 6.92 12.24 -11.36
C LYS A 94 5.41 12.44 -11.28
N HIS A 95 4.66 11.42 -10.89
CA HIS A 95 3.21 11.46 -10.75
C HIS A 95 2.76 12.52 -9.73
N LEU A 96 3.50 12.66 -8.64
CA LEU A 96 3.23 13.61 -7.56
C LEU A 96 3.90 14.98 -7.77
N GLU A 97 4.64 15.17 -8.87
CA GLU A 97 5.47 16.35 -9.15
C GLU A 97 6.38 16.77 -7.98
N ILE A 98 6.91 15.78 -7.24
CA ILE A 98 7.71 16.01 -6.04
C ILE A 98 9.00 16.74 -6.37
N LYS A 99 9.37 17.69 -5.51
CA LYS A 99 10.69 18.31 -5.46
C LYS A 99 11.39 17.91 -4.16
N GLY A 100 12.72 17.93 -4.19
CA GLY A 100 13.56 17.60 -3.06
C GLY A 100 14.91 17.08 -3.52
N ASN A 101 15.76 16.79 -2.55
CA ASN A 101 17.04 16.13 -2.73
C ASN A 101 17.04 14.72 -2.15
N VAL A 102 16.20 14.46 -1.14
CA VAL A 102 16.18 13.20 -0.39
C VAL A 102 14.75 12.70 -0.19
N LEU A 103 14.58 11.39 -0.26
CA LEU A 103 13.38 10.67 0.13
C LEU A 103 13.66 9.86 1.39
N HIS A 104 13.00 10.19 2.47
CA HIS A 104 13.06 9.46 3.72
C HIS A 104 11.97 8.39 3.74
N ALA A 105 12.36 7.13 3.58
CA ALA A 105 11.45 5.99 3.51
C ALA A 105 11.31 5.31 4.87
N ILE A 106 10.08 5.17 5.38
CA ILE A 106 9.79 4.72 6.74
C ILE A 106 8.92 3.45 6.73
N ALA A 107 9.35 2.45 7.50
CA ALA A 107 8.66 1.20 7.76
C ALA A 107 7.72 1.27 8.96
N LEU A 108 6.82 0.28 9.08
CA LEU A 108 5.83 0.19 10.16
C LEU A 108 6.44 0.06 11.56
N ASP A 109 7.69 -0.39 11.66
CA ASP A 109 8.46 -0.50 12.90
C ASP A 109 9.37 0.71 13.14
N GLU A 110 9.15 1.81 12.42
CA GLU A 110 9.93 3.06 12.47
C GLU A 110 11.38 2.90 11.99
N TYR A 111 11.76 1.76 11.40
CA TYR A 111 12.99 1.68 10.62
C TYR A 111 12.89 2.60 9.41
N TYR A 112 13.96 3.32 9.10
CA TYR A 112 14.00 4.20 7.95
C TYR A 112 15.36 4.20 7.25
N PHE A 113 15.35 4.66 6.01
CA PHE A 113 16.55 4.97 5.27
C PHE A 113 16.33 6.18 4.36
N ASP A 114 17.40 6.95 4.13
CA ASP A 114 17.40 8.09 3.20
C ASP A 114 17.85 7.66 1.81
N LEU A 115 17.03 7.97 0.80
CA LEU A 115 17.32 7.72 -0.60
C LEU A 115 17.58 9.07 -1.28
N PRO A 116 18.77 9.29 -1.89
CA PRO A 116 18.97 10.43 -2.76
C PRO A 116 17.93 10.42 -3.89
N MET A 117 17.29 11.56 -4.14
CA MET A 117 16.30 11.66 -5.21
C MET A 117 16.92 11.42 -6.59
N THR A 118 18.24 11.61 -6.72
CA THR A 118 19.04 11.25 -7.90
C THR A 118 19.06 9.75 -8.19
N ASP A 119 18.75 8.91 -7.21
CA ASP A 119 18.76 7.44 -7.37
C ASP A 119 17.39 6.90 -7.80
N ALA A 120 16.35 7.73 -7.75
CA ALA A 120 15.02 7.43 -8.28
C ALA A 120 15.02 7.61 -9.80
N VAL A 121 15.62 6.64 -10.48
CA VAL A 121 15.79 6.62 -11.94
C VAL A 121 14.97 5.51 -12.61
N PRO A 122 14.62 5.65 -13.89
CA PRO A 122 13.99 4.58 -14.66
C PRO A 122 14.80 3.28 -14.62
N GLY A 123 14.13 2.15 -14.37
CA GLY A 123 14.77 0.84 -14.18
C GLY A 123 15.56 0.69 -12.89
N GLY A 124 15.39 1.61 -11.93
CA GLY A 124 15.91 1.57 -10.56
C GLY A 124 14.94 0.91 -9.58
N ALA A 125 14.81 1.50 -8.38
CA ALA A 125 13.94 0.97 -7.34
C ALA A 125 12.46 1.02 -7.71
N ILE A 126 11.70 0.03 -7.25
CA ILE A 126 10.24 0.05 -7.23
C ILE A 126 9.73 0.08 -5.80
N VAL A 127 8.56 0.68 -5.60
CA VAL A 127 7.69 0.43 -4.44
C VAL A 127 6.85 -0.80 -4.79
N ALA A 128 7.35 -1.98 -4.42
CA ALA A 128 6.70 -3.26 -4.68
C ALA A 128 5.46 -3.43 -3.80
N TYR A 129 4.38 -3.91 -4.40
CA TYR A 129 3.14 -4.29 -3.71
C TYR A 129 2.74 -5.75 -3.95
N LEU A 130 3.37 -6.44 -4.91
CA LEU A 130 3.32 -7.91 -5.04
C LEU A 130 4.72 -8.51 -4.95
N ASN A 131 4.81 -9.67 -4.31
CA ASN A 131 5.93 -10.59 -4.42
C ASN A 131 5.41 -11.95 -4.93
N ASN A 132 6.02 -12.49 -5.98
CA ASN A 132 5.63 -13.72 -6.66
C ASN A 132 4.13 -13.74 -7.04
N GLY A 133 3.63 -12.59 -7.52
CA GLY A 133 2.24 -12.42 -7.95
C GLY A 133 1.22 -12.32 -6.82
N LYS A 134 1.65 -12.34 -5.56
CA LYS A 134 0.77 -12.25 -4.37
C LYS A 134 1.01 -10.95 -3.62
N ARG A 135 -0.06 -10.41 -3.04
CA ARG A 135 0.03 -9.25 -2.13
C ARG A 135 0.87 -9.63 -0.91
N MET A 136 1.79 -8.75 -0.52
CA MET A 136 2.64 -8.97 0.64
C MET A 136 1.87 -8.66 1.93
N THR A 137 1.85 -9.61 2.88
CA THR A 137 1.36 -9.36 4.24
C THR A 137 2.45 -8.75 5.11
N VAL A 138 2.11 -8.15 6.25
CA VAL A 138 3.12 -7.61 7.19
C VAL A 138 4.13 -8.67 7.64
N ARG A 139 3.69 -9.92 7.83
CA ARG A 139 4.60 -11.04 8.16
C ARG A 139 5.52 -11.43 7.00
N GLU A 140 5.15 -11.07 5.78
CA GLU A 140 5.86 -11.37 4.54
C GLU A 140 6.40 -10.07 3.92
N LYS A 141 6.97 -9.18 4.76
CA LYS A 141 7.67 -7.94 4.34
C LYS A 141 6.78 -6.87 3.68
N GLY A 142 5.46 -7.00 3.79
CA GLY A 142 4.47 -6.04 3.28
C GLY A 142 4.03 -4.98 4.31
N PRO A 143 3.10 -4.07 3.94
CA PRO A 143 2.29 -4.10 2.72
C PRO A 143 3.06 -3.69 1.46
N LEU A 144 4.15 -2.95 1.62
CA LEU A 144 4.99 -2.45 0.55
C LEU A 144 6.47 -2.68 0.86
N TRP A 145 7.29 -2.77 -0.18
CA TRP A 145 8.73 -2.92 -0.06
C TRP A 145 9.44 -2.10 -1.13
N ILE A 146 10.41 -1.26 -0.76
CA ILE A 146 11.37 -0.70 -1.73
C ILE A 146 12.32 -1.81 -2.17
N VAL A 147 12.35 -2.12 -3.46
CA VAL A 147 13.18 -3.19 -4.01
C VAL A 147 13.90 -2.72 -5.26
N TYR A 148 15.19 -3.07 -5.38
CA TYR A 148 16.01 -2.82 -6.56
C TYR A 148 16.16 -4.09 -7.40
N PRO A 149 16.40 -3.99 -8.72
CA PRO A 149 16.72 -5.14 -9.54
C PRO A 149 18.19 -5.54 -9.35
N TYR A 150 18.51 -6.16 -8.21
CA TYR A 150 19.88 -6.43 -7.75
C TYR A 150 20.73 -7.17 -8.79
N ASP A 151 20.14 -8.11 -9.53
CA ASP A 151 20.87 -8.90 -10.53
C ASP A 151 21.08 -8.16 -11.86
N LYS A 152 20.40 -7.03 -12.09
CA LYS A 152 20.51 -6.27 -13.34
C LYS A 152 21.82 -5.49 -13.42
N ASN A 153 22.37 -5.07 -12.28
CA ASN A 153 23.61 -4.29 -12.22
C ASN A 153 24.24 -4.38 -10.82
N GLU A 154 25.54 -4.66 -10.76
CA GLU A 154 26.31 -4.76 -9.51
C GLU A 154 26.26 -3.48 -8.65
N LYS A 155 25.96 -2.32 -9.24
CA LYS A 155 25.75 -1.07 -8.47
C LYS A 155 24.60 -1.18 -7.45
N PHE A 156 23.67 -2.12 -7.65
CA PHE A 156 22.58 -2.39 -6.72
C PHE A 156 22.96 -3.43 -5.65
N GLN A 157 24.16 -4.03 -5.71
CA GLN A 157 24.60 -5.08 -4.79
C GLN A 157 25.56 -4.53 -3.73
N THR A 158 25.19 -3.40 -3.12
CA THR A 158 25.97 -2.77 -2.04
C THR A 158 25.20 -2.81 -0.73
N GLU A 159 25.91 -2.82 0.40
CA GLU A 159 25.30 -2.79 1.73
C GLU A 159 24.33 -1.61 1.89
N GLU A 160 24.68 -0.45 1.32
CA GLU A 160 23.83 0.74 1.34
C GLU A 160 22.53 0.53 0.57
N ILE A 161 22.57 -0.06 -0.63
CA ILE A 161 21.35 -0.35 -1.41
C ILE A 161 20.49 -1.39 -0.70
N TYR A 162 21.10 -2.43 -0.11
CA TYR A 162 20.34 -3.40 0.68
C TYR A 162 19.67 -2.76 1.91
N ALA A 163 20.32 -1.80 2.56
CA ALA A 163 19.73 -1.05 3.67
C ALA A 163 18.60 -0.10 3.21
N ARG A 164 18.71 0.47 2.00
CA ARG A 164 17.64 1.27 1.36
C ARG A 164 16.41 0.44 0.95
N SER A 165 16.50 -0.89 0.97
CA SER A 165 15.39 -1.77 0.64
C SER A 165 14.42 -1.94 1.82
N VAL A 166 13.74 -0.84 2.16
CA VAL A 166 12.81 -0.73 3.28
C VAL A 166 11.55 -1.56 3.03
N TRP A 167 11.42 -2.70 3.73
CA TRP A 167 10.18 -3.48 3.76
C TRP A 167 9.22 -2.95 4.81
N SER A 168 7.96 -3.41 4.76
CA SER A 168 6.89 -2.87 5.60
C SER A 168 6.75 -1.36 5.47
N LEU A 169 7.08 -0.82 4.28
CA LEU A 169 7.01 0.59 3.98
C LEU A 169 5.56 1.09 4.11
N TRP A 170 5.37 2.23 4.77
CA TRP A 170 4.08 2.90 4.85
C TRP A 170 4.15 4.40 4.61
N LYS A 171 5.33 5.03 4.77
CA LYS A 171 5.50 6.46 4.59
C LYS A 171 6.76 6.80 3.81
N ILE A 172 6.67 7.80 2.94
CA ILE A 172 7.81 8.47 2.32
C ILE A 172 7.69 9.97 2.61
N ILE A 173 8.78 10.62 3.00
CA ILE A 173 8.85 12.08 3.16
C ILE A 173 9.87 12.61 2.16
N ALA A 174 9.46 13.52 1.29
CA ALA A 174 10.36 14.23 0.39
C ALA A 174 10.87 15.53 1.06
N GLN A 175 12.19 15.72 1.02
CA GLN A 175 12.91 16.87 1.61
C GLN A 175 13.82 17.53 0.58
#